data_AF-A0A7V2LXK1-F1
#
_entry.id   AF-A0A7V2LXK1-F1
#
_cell.length_a   1.000
_cell.length_b   1.000
_cell.length_c   1.000
_cell.angle_alpha   90.00
_cell.angle_beta   90.00
_cell.angle_gamma   90.00
#
_symmetry.space_group_name_H-M   'P 1'
#
loop_
_entity.id
_entity.type
_entity.pdbx_description
1 polymer ?
#
loop_
_entity_poly.entity_id
_entity_poly.type
_entity_poly.pdbx_seq_one_letter_code
_entity_poly.pdbx_strand_id
1 'polypeptide(L)'
;MARRLKALGYRVRHIAQEHSHVPDMWQRISRPDVLIYLEVSFPVSLARRPMPWSEAEFAEQQHRLRHARAHADFVVQTDHLTPEEVLAQVVDYLSQRGLPPPRATSGEG
;
A
#
# COMPACT_ATOMS: atom_id res chain seq x y z
N MET A 1 7.29 -0.51 -3.35
CA MET A 1 6.02 -0.15 -4.02
C MET A 1 5.99 1.31 -4.50
N ALA A 2 5.99 2.32 -3.61
CA ALA A 2 5.77 3.72 -4.00
C ALA A 2 6.71 4.27 -5.10
N ARG A 3 8.00 3.93 -5.10
CA ARG A 3 8.93 4.35 -6.17
C ARG A 3 8.59 3.77 -7.54
N ARG A 4 8.14 2.51 -7.59
CA ARG A 4 7.79 1.81 -8.84
C ARG A 4 6.50 2.38 -9.45
N LEU A 5 5.48 2.65 -8.63
CA LEU A 5 4.27 3.33 -9.08
C LEU A 5 4.54 4.77 -9.54
N LYS A 6 5.44 5.50 -8.86
CA LYS A 6 5.88 6.82 -9.33
C LYS A 6 6.59 6.76 -10.68
N ALA A 7 7.40 5.72 -10.92
CA ALA A 7 8.04 5.52 -12.22
C ALA A 7 7.03 5.24 -13.34
N LEU A 8 5.87 4.64 -13.01
CA LEU A 8 4.73 4.50 -13.91
C LEU A 8 3.88 5.78 -14.03
N GLY A 9 4.29 6.88 -13.40
CA GLY A 9 3.62 8.19 -13.47
C GLY A 9 2.49 8.40 -12.45
N TYR A 10 2.22 7.44 -11.55
CA TYR A 10 1.23 7.63 -10.50
C TYR A 10 1.70 8.58 -9.40
N ARG A 11 0.80 9.46 -8.95
CA ARG A 11 1.01 10.28 -7.74
C ARG A 11 0.79 9.44 -6.49
N VAL A 12 1.86 8.80 -5.99
CA VAL A 12 1.80 7.95 -4.79
C VAL A 12 2.38 8.65 -3.57
N ARG A 13 1.64 8.60 -2.46
CA ARG A 13 2.14 8.99 -1.13
C ARG A 13 2.13 7.77 -0.21
N HIS A 14 3.28 7.48 0.38
CA HIS A 14 3.37 6.52 1.48
C HIS A 14 3.03 7.27 2.76
N ILE A 15 2.09 6.76 3.55
CA ILE A 15 1.66 7.38 4.79
C ILE A 15 2.10 6.45 5.90
N ALA A 16 2.92 6.96 6.81
CA ALA A 16 3.35 6.27 8.01
C ALA A 16 2.21 6.23 9.05
N GLN A 17 1.07 5.63 8.67
CA GLN A 17 -0.13 5.57 9.50
C GLN A 17 0.10 4.75 10.76
N GLU A 18 1.01 3.78 10.70
CA GLU A 18 1.48 2.94 11.80
C GLU A 18 2.10 3.76 12.95
N HIS A 19 2.62 4.96 12.66
CA HIS A 19 3.19 5.87 13.67
C HIS A 19 2.19 6.91 14.18
N SER A 20 0.98 6.94 13.63
CA SER A 20 -0.05 7.89 14.04
C SER A 20 -1.07 7.26 14.97
N HIS A 21 -1.50 8.02 15.97
CA HIS A 21 -2.59 7.64 16.87
C HIS A 21 -3.96 8.11 16.32
N VAL A 22 -3.97 8.86 15.22
CA VAL A 22 -5.17 9.41 14.59
C VAL A 22 -5.61 8.47 13.45
N PRO A 23 -6.71 7.71 13.59
CA PRO A 23 -7.07 6.63 12.66
C PRO A 23 -7.39 7.09 11.23
N ASP A 24 -7.87 8.33 11.08
CA ASP A 24 -8.25 8.96 9.81
C ASP A 24 -7.21 9.98 9.32
N MET A 25 -6.01 10.00 9.90
CA MET A 25 -4.94 10.92 9.53
C MET A 25 -4.62 10.83 8.02
N TRP A 26 -4.58 9.62 7.47
CA TRP A 26 -4.38 9.41 6.05
C TRP A 26 -5.41 10.17 5.22
N GLN A 27 -6.69 10.14 5.58
CA GLN A 27 -7.76 10.82 4.85
C GLN A 27 -7.61 12.34 4.94
N ARG A 28 -7.24 12.85 6.11
CA ARG A 28 -7.10 14.30 6.36
C ARG A 28 -5.87 14.92 5.68
N ILE A 29 -4.75 14.20 5.62
CA ILE A 29 -3.46 14.75 5.16
C ILE A 29 -3.22 14.50 3.66
N SER A 30 -3.69 13.37 3.13
CA SER A 30 -3.39 13.00 1.74
C SER A 30 -4.58 13.06 0.79
N ARG A 31 -5.82 13.01 1.30
CA ARG A 31 -7.09 13.00 0.52
C ARG A 31 -6.95 12.15 -0.77
N PRO A 32 -6.70 10.84 -0.66
CA PRO A 32 -6.40 10.02 -1.82
C PRO A 32 -7.68 9.69 -2.60
N ASP A 33 -7.57 9.58 -3.92
CA ASP A 33 -8.63 9.07 -4.79
C ASP A 33 -8.82 7.54 -4.66
N VAL A 34 -7.75 6.84 -4.23
CA VAL A 34 -7.69 5.40 -3.99
C VAL A 34 -6.82 5.11 -2.78
N LEU A 35 -7.34 4.37 -1.79
CA LEU A 35 -6.58 3.82 -0.68
C LEU A 35 -6.26 2.34 -0.91
N ILE A 36 -4.97 2.01 -0.96
CA ILE A 36 -4.49 0.63 -1.10
C ILE A 36 -3.80 0.21 0.19
N TYR A 37 -4.26 -0.89 0.77
CA TYR A 37 -3.70 -1.50 1.96
C TYR A 37 -2.87 -2.73 1.60
N LEU A 38 -1.63 -2.78 2.07
CA LEU A 38 -0.78 -3.96 1.91
C LEU A 38 -0.79 -4.74 3.22
N GLU A 39 -1.35 -5.94 3.20
CA GLU A 39 -1.37 -6.84 4.35
C GLU A 39 -0.22 -7.84 4.27
N VAL A 40 0.37 -8.13 5.42
CA VAL A 40 1.41 -9.15 5.57
C VAL A 40 1.19 -9.85 6.90
N SER A 41 1.36 -11.16 6.94
CA SER A 41 1.29 -11.95 8.16
C SER A 41 2.56 -11.75 9.00
N PHE A 42 2.40 -11.81 10.33
CA PHE A 42 3.52 -11.73 11.28
C PHE A 42 4.73 -12.62 10.93
N PRO A 43 4.57 -13.94 10.67
CA PRO A 43 5.71 -14.80 10.32
C PRO A 43 6.42 -14.38 9.03
N VAL A 44 5.68 -13.91 8.02
CA VAL A 44 6.25 -13.46 6.75
C VAL A 44 6.97 -12.13 6.91
N SER A 45 6.44 -11.24 7.75
CA SER A 45 7.06 -9.95 8.05
C SER A 45 8.45 -10.13 8.69
N LEU A 46 8.58 -11.05 9.66
CA LEU A 46 9.84 -11.43 10.28
C LEU A 46 10.81 -12.10 9.30
N ALA A 47 10.31 -12.99 8.44
CA ALA A 47 11.13 -13.66 7.43
C ALA A 47 11.73 -12.67 6.42
N ARG A 48 10.96 -11.66 5.99
CA ARG A 48 11.40 -10.64 5.02
C ARG A 48 12.33 -9.61 5.64
N ARG A 49 12.09 -9.26 6.89
CA ARG A 49 12.91 -8.29 7.62
C ARG A 49 12.96 -8.72 9.08
N PRO A 50 14.04 -9.41 9.50
CA PRO A 50 14.21 -9.75 10.90
C PRO A 50 14.35 -8.45 11.70
N MET A 51 13.28 -8.07 12.38
CA MET A 51 13.22 -6.95 13.32
C MET A 51 12.90 -7.50 14.70
N PRO A 52 13.37 -6.84 15.77
CA PRO A 52 13.16 -7.26 17.15
C PRO A 52 11.74 -6.91 17.62
N TRP A 53 10.72 -7.14 16.79
CA TRP A 53 9.33 -6.88 17.15
C TRP A 53 8.70 -8.13 17.73
N SER A 54 8.06 -7.95 18.88
CA SER A 54 7.16 -8.92 19.48
C SER A 54 5.85 -9.01 18.69
N GLU A 55 5.15 -10.13 18.83
CA GLU A 55 3.81 -10.30 18.27
C GLU A 55 2.82 -9.24 18.80
N ALA A 56 3.03 -8.76 20.04
CA ALA A 56 2.24 -7.67 20.63
C ALA A 56 2.42 -6.34 19.90
N GLU A 57 3.67 -5.98 19.55
CA GLU A 57 3.95 -4.78 18.75
C GLU A 57 3.33 -4.89 17.35
N PHE A 58 3.42 -6.07 16.72
CA PHE A 58 2.76 -6.32 15.44
C PHE A 58 1.22 -6.17 15.54
N ALA A 59 0.61 -6.73 16.59
CA ALA A 59 -0.83 -6.60 16.83
C ALA A 59 -1.25 -5.14 17.07
N GLU A 60 -0.43 -4.35 17.76
CA GLU A 60 -0.67 -2.92 17.96
C GLU A 60 -0.64 -2.15 16.63
N GLN A 61 0.32 -2.45 15.75
CA GLN A 61 0.35 -1.86 14.42
C GLN A 61 -0.90 -2.20 13.61
N GLN A 62 -1.31 -3.47 13.62
CA GLN A 62 -2.53 -3.91 12.96
C GLN A 62 -3.78 -3.22 13.55
N HIS A 63 -3.81 -2.97 14.85
CA HIS A 63 -4.90 -2.24 15.52
C HIS A 63 -4.98 -0.79 15.05
N ARG A 64 -3.83 -0.08 15.00
CA ARG A 64 -3.72 1.31 14.50
C ARG A 64 -4.13 1.41 13.03
N LEU A 65 -3.78 0.38 12.26
CA LEU A 65 -4.06 0.27 10.84
C LEU A 65 -5.49 -0.21 10.52
N ARG A 66 -6.26 -0.72 11.49
CA ARG A 66 -7.61 -1.29 11.24
C ARG A 66 -8.54 -0.31 10.53
N HIS A 67 -8.44 0.98 10.86
CA HIS A 67 -9.29 1.99 10.23
C HIS A 67 -8.91 2.18 8.76
N ALA A 68 -7.62 2.30 8.45
CA ALA A 68 -7.16 2.35 7.06
C ALA A 68 -7.56 1.07 6.30
N ARG A 69 -7.45 -0.10 6.92
CA ARG A 69 -7.88 -1.38 6.33
C ARG A 69 -9.38 -1.41 6.04
N ALA A 70 -10.22 -0.98 6.98
CA ALA A 70 -11.67 -0.98 6.82
C ALA A 70 -12.15 -0.01 5.73
N HIS A 71 -11.39 1.05 5.47
CA HIS A 71 -11.68 2.06 4.45
C HIS A 71 -10.85 1.89 3.17
N ALA A 72 -10.08 0.82 3.05
CA ALA A 72 -9.26 0.57 1.87
C ALA A 72 -10.15 0.21 0.69
N ASP A 73 -9.90 0.84 -0.45
CA ASP A 73 -10.50 0.47 -1.72
C ASP A 73 -9.98 -0.89 -2.21
N PHE A 74 -8.71 -1.20 -1.88
CA PHE A 74 -8.07 -2.45 -2.28
C PHE A 74 -7.12 -2.95 -1.21
N VAL A 75 -7.27 -4.23 -0.83
CA VAL A 75 -6.42 -4.90 0.16
C VAL A 75 -5.64 -6.00 -0.54
N VAL A 76 -4.32 -5.96 -0.48
CA VAL A 76 -3.44 -6.95 -1.11
C VAL A 76 -2.74 -7.79 -0.05
N GLN A 77 -3.00 -9.11 -0.05
CA GLN A 77 -2.25 -10.06 0.77
C GLN A 77 -0.87 -10.28 0.15
N THR A 78 0.17 -9.79 0.80
CA THR A 78 1.52 -9.80 0.22
C THR A 78 2.33 -11.03 0.58
N ASP A 79 1.81 -11.95 1.40
CA ASP A 79 2.57 -13.06 1.99
C ASP A 79 3.38 -13.89 0.99
N HIS A 80 2.71 -14.31 -0.07
CA HIS A 80 3.28 -15.15 -1.13
C HIS A 80 3.61 -14.36 -2.40
N LEU A 81 3.49 -13.04 -2.34
CA LEU A 81 3.70 -12.17 -3.49
C LEU A 81 5.06 -11.49 -3.41
N THR A 82 5.76 -11.52 -4.53
CA THR A 82 6.93 -10.68 -4.80
C THR A 82 6.52 -9.21 -4.95
N PRO A 83 7.45 -8.25 -4.75
CA PRO A 83 7.18 -6.84 -4.98
C PRO A 83 6.64 -6.53 -6.38
N GLU A 84 7.04 -7.31 -7.39
CA GLU A 84 6.58 -7.26 -8.78
C GLU A 84 5.12 -7.71 -8.92
N GLU A 85 4.74 -8.83 -8.30
CA GLU A 85 3.37 -9.34 -8.34
C GLU A 85 2.40 -8.42 -7.60
N VAL A 86 2.81 -7.88 -6.45
CA VAL A 86 2.00 -6.87 -5.74
C VAL A 86 1.80 -5.64 -6.63
N LEU A 87 2.84 -5.23 -7.37
CA LEU A 87 2.74 -4.08 -8.28
C LEU A 87 1.76 -4.36 -9.42
N ALA A 88 1.86 -5.55 -10.02
CA ALA A 88 0.96 -5.97 -11.09
C ALA A 88 -0.50 -5.95 -10.64
N GLN A 89 -0.80 -6.52 -9.46
CA GLN A 89 -2.16 -6.50 -8.91
C GLN A 89 -2.67 -5.08 -8.64
N VAL A 90 -1.82 -4.20 -8.11
CA VAL A 90 -2.18 -2.80 -7.86
C VAL A 90 -2.46 -2.07 -9.18
N VAL A 91 -1.61 -2.24 -10.19
CA VAL A 91 -1.80 -1.59 -11.50
C VAL A 91 -3.04 -2.10 -12.21
N ASP A 92 -3.30 -3.40 -12.13
CA ASP A 92 -4.49 -4.03 -12.70
C ASP A 92 -5.77 -3.49 -12.02
N TYR A 93 -5.80 -3.44 -10.69
CA TYR A 93 -6.90 -2.84 -9.94
C TYR A 93 -7.14 -1.37 -10.32
N LEU A 94 -6.09 -0.56 -10.39
CA LEU A 94 -6.20 0.85 -10.78
C LEU A 94 -6.73 1.00 -12.21
N SER A 95 -6.27 0.16 -13.14
CA SER A 95 -6.73 0.16 -14.53
C SER A 95 -8.22 -0.20 -14.64
N GLN A 96 -8.67 -1.22 -13.91
CA GLN A 96 -10.08 -1.61 -13.83
C GLN A 96 -10.96 -0.50 -13.24
N ARG A 97 -10.42 0.32 -12.34
CA ARG A 97 -11.09 1.49 -11.75
C ARG A 97 -11.11 2.72 -12.68
N GLY A 98 -10.61 2.60 -13.90
CA GLY A 98 -10.51 3.71 -14.87
C GLY A 98 -9.36 4.67 -14.59
N LEU A 99 -8.38 4.24 -13.78
CA LEU A 99 -7.15 4.98 -13.48
C LEU A 99 -5.95 4.22 -14.06
N PRO A 100 -5.85 4.05 -15.40
CA PRO A 100 -4.70 3.41 -16.02
C PRO A 100 -3.43 4.22 -15.74
N PRO A 101 -2.24 3.61 -15.86
CA PRO A 101 -0.99 4.33 -15.71
C PRO A 101 -0.99 5.48 -16.72
N PRO A 102 -0.75 6.73 -16.30
CA PRO A 102 -0.71 7.85 -17.23
C PRO A 102 0.35 7.52 -18.28
N ARG A 103 -0.07 7.44 -19.55
CA ARG A 103 0.78 7.01 -20.68
C ARG A 103 2.19 7.59 -20.48
N ALA A 104 3.20 6.72 -20.38
CA ALA A 104 4.54 7.12 -20.81
C ALA A 104 4.32 7.69 -22.21
N THR A 105 4.58 8.97 -22.40
CA THR A 105 4.37 9.67 -23.66
C THR A 105 4.97 8.82 -24.77
N SER A 106 4.12 8.14 -25.55
CA SER A 106 4.50 7.66 -26.86
C SER A 106 4.83 8.93 -27.61
N GLY A 107 6.12 9.23 -27.75
CA GLY A 107 6.58 10.15 -28.76
C GLY A 107 6.25 9.50 -30.10
N GLU A 108 5.08 9.83 -30.63
CA GLU A 108 4.84 9.80 -32.06
C GLU A 108 5.43 11.10 -32.60
N GLY A 109 6.51 10.95 -33.38
CA GLY A 109 7.22 12.00 -34.10
C GLY A 109 8.17 11.34 -35.10
#